data_AF-A0A310S8P2-F1
#
_entry.id   AF-A0A310S8P2-F1
#
_cell.length_a   1.000
_cell.length_b   1.000
_cell.length_c   1.000
_cell.angle_alpha   90.00
_cell.angle_beta   90.00
_cell.angle_gamma   90.00
#
_symmetry.space_group_name_H-M   'P 1'
#
loop_
_entity.id
_entity.type
_entity.pdbx_description
1 polymer ?
#
loop_
_entity_poly.entity_id
_entity_poly.type
_entity_poly.pdbx_seq_one_letter_code
_entity_poly.pdbx_strand_id
1 'polypeptide(L)'
;METRDGWRRRFTDNERQRSTRVGPYHRDDSWREYGRVARSNDLLPHGRGSVLAGEQSRVQSSPDRGPGLLCGPDSLTADARAVYRPDRQSWAFVPFAHTGPGFAAATMRLQIFIFVFLASVLVVGQVSAHGRLIEPPSRASMWRYGFDTPHDYNDHECYCGGFTRQWQRNKGKCGICGDAWDTPAPRLHETGGKYGNGVIVRKYRTGSVIPVRVELTANHHGYFEFRTCAMTYKGKEVDQECLDRYLLRLNNGSMRYYPGPGNKIFEGFYKLPDDLTCAQCVFQWRYVAGNNWGDCGNGTGAVGCGPQEEFRACADITIGDDVEPLLPIPSTEPPTKSLPGEKSPTEPTLVPEPSGPYWLFSVVIAGTCLLVVLAAIALLYSYYYHSGRAKKWLMARRLLTPESPPVAPPRHRKHNTSNAPLQL
;
A
#
# COMPACT_ATOMS: atom_id res chain seq x y z
N MET A 1 -41.34 46.35 -39.86
CA MET A 1 -40.75 47.36 -40.76
C MET A 1 -39.92 48.26 -39.87
N GLU A 2 -38.64 47.92 -39.71
CA GLU A 2 -37.47 48.55 -40.38
C GLU A 2 -36.98 49.76 -39.57
N THR A 3 -35.90 49.62 -38.77
CA THR A 3 -34.47 49.92 -39.12
C THR A 3 -34.26 51.43 -39.37
N ARG A 4 -33.18 52.12 -38.97
CA ARG A 4 -31.80 51.76 -38.61
C ARG A 4 -31.04 53.02 -38.13
N ASP A 5 -29.80 52.79 -37.67
CA ASP A 5 -28.66 53.71 -37.57
C ASP A 5 -28.65 54.69 -36.37
N GLY A 6 -27.59 54.91 -35.61
CA GLY A 6 -26.19 54.49 -35.68
C GLY A 6 -25.37 55.57 -34.96
N TRP A 7 -24.68 55.24 -33.86
CA TRP A 7 -23.78 56.19 -33.18
C TRP A 7 -22.35 55.67 -33.12
N ARG A 8 -21.46 56.56 -33.55
CA ARG A 8 -20.04 56.39 -33.80
C ARG A 8 -19.25 57.09 -32.68
N ARG A 9 -18.27 56.37 -32.11
CA ARG A 9 -17.00 56.79 -31.47
C ARG A 9 -17.00 57.86 -30.36
N ARG A 10 -16.32 57.53 -29.26
CA ARG A 10 -15.16 58.33 -28.78
C ARG A 10 -14.17 57.47 -27.99
N PHE A 11 -12.94 57.42 -28.50
CA PHE A 11 -11.72 56.99 -27.83
C PHE A 11 -11.27 58.09 -26.85
N THR A 12 -10.71 57.70 -25.70
CA THR A 12 -9.52 58.35 -25.14
C THR A 12 -8.68 57.30 -24.41
N ASP A 13 -7.47 57.12 -24.90
CA ASP A 13 -6.36 56.42 -24.27
C ASP A 13 -5.95 57.08 -22.95
N ASN A 14 -5.47 56.28 -21.99
CA ASN A 14 -4.37 56.71 -21.12
C ASN A 14 -3.60 55.49 -20.61
N GLU A 15 -2.62 55.03 -21.38
CA GLU A 15 -1.45 54.34 -20.84
C GLU A 15 -0.46 55.38 -20.32
N ARG A 16 0.17 55.12 -19.17
CA ARG A 16 1.64 54.89 -19.08
C ARG A 16 2.15 54.93 -17.61
N GLN A 17 2.66 53.76 -17.17
CA GLN A 17 3.78 53.50 -16.23
C GLN A 17 3.65 54.06 -14.79
N ARG A 18 4.02 53.36 -13.71
CA ARG A 18 5.27 52.63 -13.48
C ARG A 18 5.19 51.90 -12.11
N SER A 19 6.08 50.91 -11.94
CA SER A 19 6.68 50.47 -10.66
C SER A 19 6.22 49.13 -10.07
N THR A 20 6.86 48.07 -10.56
CA THR A 20 7.59 47.06 -9.76
C THR A 20 7.46 47.16 -8.22
N ARG A 21 6.86 46.13 -7.62
CA ARG A 21 7.29 45.64 -6.30
C ARG A 21 6.98 44.14 -6.17
N VAL A 22 8.03 43.35 -6.30
CA VAL A 22 8.11 41.95 -5.87
C VAL A 22 8.27 41.96 -4.35
N GLY A 23 7.45 41.18 -3.64
CA GLY A 23 7.53 40.99 -2.19
C GLY A 23 6.89 39.65 -1.79
N PRO A 24 7.40 38.96 -0.77
CA PRO A 24 7.51 37.49 -0.80
C PRO A 24 6.32 36.75 -0.17
N TYR A 25 6.21 35.49 -0.61
CA TYR A 25 5.43 34.40 -0.04
C TYR A 25 5.54 34.35 1.50
N HIS A 26 4.43 34.54 2.20
CA HIS A 26 4.25 34.04 3.56
C HIS A 26 3.87 32.56 3.47
N ARG A 27 4.74 31.69 3.98
CA ARG A 27 4.53 30.27 4.18
C ARG A 27 4.15 30.11 5.65
N ASP A 28 2.91 29.77 5.94
CA ASP A 28 2.48 29.46 7.30
C ASP A 28 2.98 28.06 7.68
N ASP A 29 4.00 28.06 8.53
CA ASP A 29 4.55 26.89 9.21
C ASP A 29 3.63 26.51 10.38
N SER A 30 2.83 25.46 10.22
CA SER A 30 2.10 24.84 11.33
C SER A 30 2.34 23.33 11.41
N TRP A 31 3.60 22.91 11.46
CA TRP A 31 4.00 21.57 11.94
C TRP A 31 5.40 21.63 12.57
N ARG A 32 5.47 22.07 13.83
CA ARG A 32 6.61 21.81 14.71
C ARG A 32 6.11 21.56 16.12
N GLU A 33 5.85 20.31 16.42
CA GLU A 33 6.08 19.79 17.77
C GLU A 33 6.42 18.30 17.66
N TYR A 34 7.35 17.85 18.51
CA TYR A 34 8.01 16.54 18.57
C TYR A 34 9.26 16.36 17.70
N GLY A 35 10.40 16.78 18.27
CA GLY A 35 11.73 16.40 17.76
C GLY A 35 12.87 17.18 18.41
N ARG A 36 13.11 17.02 19.72
CA ARG A 36 14.32 17.55 20.37
C ARG A 36 14.87 16.58 21.41
N VAL A 37 15.63 15.57 20.99
CA VAL A 37 16.84 15.10 21.70
C VAL A 37 17.76 14.42 20.68
N ALA A 38 18.85 15.08 20.29
CA ALA A 38 20.11 14.43 19.94
C ALA A 38 21.23 15.48 19.99
N ARG A 39 22.12 15.33 20.98
CA ARG A 39 23.35 16.11 21.10
C ARG A 39 24.40 15.55 20.13
N SER A 40 24.99 16.47 19.36
CA SER A 40 26.40 16.59 18.98
C SER A 40 27.31 15.38 19.22
N ASN A 41 27.94 14.89 18.14
CA ASN A 41 29.37 15.14 17.89
C ASN A 41 29.74 14.74 16.47
N ASP A 42 30.26 15.71 15.73
CA ASP A 42 31.07 15.54 14.53
C ASP A 42 32.44 14.93 14.90
N LEU A 43 33.03 14.13 13.99
CA LEU A 43 34.35 14.37 13.41
C LEU A 43 34.70 13.29 12.34
N LEU A 44 35.14 13.80 11.20
CA LEU A 44 35.56 13.22 9.91
C LEU A 44 36.95 12.49 9.97
N PRO A 45 37.64 12.10 8.85
CA PRO A 45 37.26 11.21 7.74
C PRO A 45 38.41 10.28 7.20
N HIS A 46 38.09 9.48 6.15
CA HIS A 46 38.92 9.00 5.01
C HIS A 46 40.13 8.04 5.16
N GLY A 47 40.19 7.00 4.29
CA GLY A 47 41.46 6.53 3.70
C GLY A 47 41.59 5.06 3.23
N ARG A 48 41.28 4.80 1.95
CA ARG A 48 41.83 3.83 0.94
C ARG A 48 42.61 2.54 1.34
N GLY A 49 42.30 1.45 0.64
CA GLY A 49 43.27 0.79 -0.28
C GLY A 49 43.85 -0.60 0.06
N SER A 50 43.29 -1.65 -0.57
CA SER A 50 43.97 -2.69 -1.40
C SER A 50 45.15 -3.58 -0.89
N VAL A 51 44.91 -4.91 -0.94
CA VAL A 51 45.73 -5.98 -1.59
C VAL A 51 46.86 -6.74 -0.82
N LEU A 52 46.57 -8.04 -0.64
CA LEU A 52 47.36 -9.31 -0.74
C LEU A 52 48.63 -9.64 0.11
N ALA A 53 48.55 -10.90 0.61
CA ALA A 53 49.58 -11.95 0.76
C ALA A 53 50.51 -11.97 1.98
N GLY A 54 50.70 -13.18 2.55
CA GLY A 54 51.88 -13.51 3.36
C GLY A 54 51.62 -14.38 4.59
N GLU A 55 51.78 -15.68 4.41
CA GLU A 55 51.73 -16.75 5.41
C GLU A 55 53.07 -16.89 6.16
N GLN A 56 53.06 -17.22 7.47
CA GLN A 56 53.90 -18.26 8.12
C GLN A 56 54.03 -18.10 9.66
N SER A 57 53.47 -19.10 10.36
CA SER A 57 54.06 -19.99 11.37
C SER A 57 55.24 -19.56 12.25
N ARG A 58 55.10 -19.79 13.57
CA ARG A 58 56.21 -19.98 14.52
C ARG A 58 55.92 -21.16 15.46
N VAL A 59 56.85 -22.12 15.47
CA VAL A 59 56.96 -23.28 16.37
C VAL A 59 58.30 -23.17 17.10
N GLN A 60 58.38 -23.68 18.34
CA GLN A 60 59.53 -24.28 19.09
C GLN A 60 59.40 -23.95 20.59
N SER A 61 59.74 -24.78 21.59
CA SER A 61 60.31 -26.14 21.67
C SER A 61 60.39 -26.55 23.17
N SER A 62 60.50 -27.87 23.44
CA SER A 62 60.69 -28.55 24.74
C SER A 62 61.95 -28.16 25.55
N PRO A 63 62.20 -28.77 26.74
CA PRO A 63 63.19 -29.88 26.76
C PRO A 63 63.01 -31.02 27.82
N ASP A 64 63.56 -32.19 27.44
CA ASP A 64 64.40 -33.22 28.12
C ASP A 64 64.13 -33.99 29.44
N ARG A 65 64.68 -35.23 29.43
CA ARG A 65 64.71 -36.34 30.41
C ARG A 65 65.94 -36.32 31.36
N GLY A 66 65.83 -36.99 32.52
CA GLY A 66 66.94 -37.51 33.36
C GLY A 66 66.47 -38.12 34.71
N PRO A 67 67.21 -39.05 35.37
CA PRO A 67 66.65 -40.33 35.87
C PRO A 67 66.74 -40.59 37.41
N GLY A 68 66.06 -41.66 37.91
CA GLY A 68 66.55 -42.43 39.09
C GLY A 68 65.54 -43.05 40.09
N LEU A 69 65.64 -44.38 40.24
CA LEU A 69 65.53 -45.24 41.44
C LEU A 69 64.17 -45.73 42.05
N LEU A 70 64.00 -47.06 41.89
CA LEU A 70 63.80 -48.15 42.89
C LEU A 70 62.42 -48.61 43.41
N CYS A 71 62.23 -49.94 43.27
CA CYS A 71 61.48 -50.94 44.06
C CYS A 71 59.93 -50.84 44.07
N GLY A 72 59.13 -51.89 43.88
CA GLY A 72 59.27 -53.34 43.73
C GLY A 72 57.84 -53.93 43.53
N PRO A 73 57.70 -55.20 43.13
CA PRO A 73 56.46 -55.74 42.53
C PRO A 73 55.58 -56.47 43.55
N ASP A 74 54.30 -56.71 43.22
CA ASP A 74 53.69 -58.02 43.48
C ASP A 74 52.48 -58.30 42.57
N SER A 75 52.60 -59.47 41.96
CA SER A 75 51.65 -60.22 41.14
C SER A 75 50.53 -60.86 41.95
N LEU A 76 49.45 -61.28 41.26
CA LEU A 76 48.69 -62.55 41.39
C LEU A 76 47.20 -62.30 41.09
N THR A 77 46.74 -62.66 39.88
CA THR A 77 45.95 -63.88 39.56
C THR A 77 44.62 -63.97 40.31
N ALA A 78 43.50 -64.05 39.59
CA ALA A 78 42.83 -65.34 39.36
C ALA A 78 41.44 -65.14 38.74
N ASP A 79 41.19 -66.05 37.81
CA ASP A 79 39.99 -66.36 37.06
C ASP A 79 38.83 -66.83 37.98
N ALA A 80 37.58 -66.49 37.63
CA ALA A 80 36.41 -67.30 38.01
C ALA A 80 35.17 -66.90 37.20
N ARG A 81 34.88 -67.66 36.14
CA ARG A 81 33.55 -67.81 35.57
C ARG A 81 32.67 -68.66 36.51
N ALA A 82 31.44 -68.21 36.80
CA ALA A 82 30.30 -69.13 37.02
C ALA A 82 28.94 -68.40 37.19
N VAL A 83 28.00 -68.77 36.30
CA VAL A 83 26.59 -69.14 36.58
C VAL A 83 25.49 -68.05 36.77
N TYR A 84 24.77 -67.83 35.67
CA TYR A 84 23.29 -67.90 35.47
C TYR A 84 22.29 -67.44 36.57
N ARG A 85 21.66 -66.27 36.31
CA ARG A 85 20.21 -65.85 36.33
C ARG A 85 19.19 -66.52 37.29
N PRO A 86 18.00 -65.91 37.57
CA PRO A 86 17.51 -64.53 37.35
C PRO A 86 16.76 -63.91 38.57
N ASP A 87 16.60 -62.58 38.66
CA ASP A 87 15.34 -62.05 39.20
C ASP A 87 14.98 -60.66 38.65
N ARG A 88 13.67 -60.45 38.49
CA ARG A 88 13.03 -59.30 37.84
C ARG A 88 12.68 -58.22 38.86
N GLN A 89 12.72 -56.97 38.38
CA GLN A 89 11.94 -55.81 38.83
C GLN A 89 12.34 -55.12 40.14
N SER A 90 12.99 -53.96 39.98
CA SER A 90 12.56 -52.75 40.70
C SER A 90 12.72 -51.53 39.79
N TRP A 91 11.63 -50.76 39.69
CA TRP A 91 11.52 -49.55 38.90
C TRP A 91 12.23 -48.41 39.63
N ALA A 92 13.41 -48.03 39.17
CA ALA A 92 14.03 -46.76 39.58
C ALA A 92 13.78 -45.73 38.47
N PHE A 93 12.79 -44.87 38.69
CA PHE A 93 12.65 -43.60 38.00
C PHE A 93 13.90 -42.75 38.30
N VAL A 94 14.74 -42.50 37.29
CA VAL A 94 15.76 -41.45 37.35
C VAL A 94 15.12 -40.16 36.83
N PRO A 95 15.00 -39.09 37.64
CA PRO A 95 14.42 -37.85 37.18
C PRO A 95 15.42 -37.06 36.31
N PHE A 96 14.82 -36.33 35.37
CA PHE A 96 15.37 -35.32 34.48
C PHE A 96 16.45 -34.41 35.08
N ALA A 97 17.44 -34.01 34.26
CA ALA A 97 17.68 -32.60 33.90
C ALA A 97 19.11 -32.38 33.39
N HIS A 98 19.30 -32.30 32.08
CA HIS A 98 20.41 -31.55 31.47
C HIS A 98 19.86 -30.72 30.31
N THR A 99 19.06 -29.70 30.63
CA THR A 99 18.80 -28.58 29.72
C THR A 99 20.00 -27.65 29.79
N GLY A 100 20.97 -27.84 28.89
CA GLY A 100 22.11 -26.93 28.77
C GLY A 100 21.65 -25.48 28.49
N PRO A 101 22.39 -24.46 28.96
CA PRO A 101 22.00 -23.05 28.87
C PRO A 101 21.73 -22.53 27.45
N GLY A 102 22.21 -23.22 26.41
CA GLY A 102 21.90 -22.91 25.01
C GLY A 102 20.50 -23.32 24.54
N PHE A 103 19.88 -24.34 25.14
CA PHE A 103 18.57 -24.84 24.72
C PHE A 103 17.43 -23.92 25.17
N ALA A 104 17.47 -23.42 26.41
CA ALA A 104 16.50 -22.47 26.93
C ALA A 104 16.57 -21.11 26.22
N ALA A 105 17.77 -20.65 25.86
CA ALA A 105 17.94 -19.42 25.10
C ALA A 105 17.43 -19.53 23.65
N ALA A 106 17.58 -20.69 23.01
CA ALA A 106 17.09 -20.93 21.65
C ALA A 106 15.56 -21.01 21.59
N THR A 107 14.92 -21.67 22.56
CA THR A 107 13.45 -21.75 22.64
C THR A 107 12.82 -20.39 22.94
N MET A 108 13.43 -19.60 23.83
CA MET A 108 12.97 -18.25 24.15
C MET A 108 13.05 -17.31 22.93
N ARG A 109 14.13 -17.39 22.14
CA ARG A 109 14.27 -16.60 20.90
C ARG A 109 13.23 -16.98 19.86
N LEU A 110 12.97 -18.27 19.65
CA LEU A 110 11.95 -18.74 18.72
C LEU A 110 10.54 -18.29 19.11
N GLN A 111 10.21 -18.35 20.41
CA GLN A 111 8.92 -17.87 20.92
C GLN A 111 8.76 -16.36 20.73
N ILE A 112 9.81 -15.56 20.95
CA ILE A 112 9.79 -14.13 20.70
C ILE A 112 9.60 -13.84 19.20
N PHE A 113 10.30 -14.54 18.31
CA PHE A 113 10.12 -14.37 16.86
C PHE A 113 8.70 -14.73 16.39
N ILE A 114 8.13 -15.83 16.91
CA ILE A 114 6.76 -16.24 16.60
C ILE A 114 5.76 -15.20 17.14
N PHE A 115 5.97 -14.70 18.36
CA PHE A 115 5.12 -13.67 18.95
C PHE A 115 5.20 -12.35 18.19
N VAL A 116 6.40 -11.90 17.80
CA VAL A 116 6.60 -10.69 16.99
C VAL A 116 6.00 -10.87 15.59
N PHE A 117 6.15 -12.04 14.97
CA PHE A 117 5.54 -12.34 13.68
C PHE A 117 4.01 -12.36 13.77
N LEU A 118 3.43 -13.06 14.75
CA LEU A 118 1.98 -13.07 14.98
C LEU A 118 1.46 -11.67 15.31
N ALA A 119 2.14 -10.91 16.16
CA ALA A 119 1.80 -9.52 16.45
C ALA A 119 1.89 -8.65 15.18
N SER A 120 2.90 -8.84 14.33
CA SER A 120 3.03 -8.09 13.07
C SER A 120 1.91 -8.42 12.08
N VAL A 121 1.51 -9.70 11.98
CA VAL A 121 0.40 -10.15 11.13
C VAL A 121 -0.93 -9.61 11.64
N LEU A 122 -1.13 -9.56 12.97
CA LEU A 122 -2.32 -8.96 13.59
C LEU A 122 -2.38 -7.43 13.44
N VAL A 123 -1.25 -6.77 13.14
CA VAL A 123 -1.14 -5.32 12.95
C VAL A 123 -1.21 -4.92 11.46
N VAL A 124 -1.24 -5.87 10.52
CA VAL A 124 -1.59 -5.57 9.11
C VAL A 124 -3.10 -5.36 9.02
N GLY A 125 -3.57 -4.26 9.60
CA GLY A 125 -4.86 -3.70 9.23
C GLY A 125 -4.78 -3.39 7.74
N GLN A 126 -5.61 -4.06 6.95
CA GLN A 126 -5.83 -3.68 5.56
C GLN A 126 -6.51 -2.30 5.62
N VAL A 127 -5.72 -1.24 5.68
CA VAL A 127 -6.18 0.13 5.55
C VAL A 127 -6.54 0.30 4.09
N SER A 128 -7.77 -0.08 3.77
CA SER A 128 -8.39 0.23 2.49
C SER A 128 -9.00 1.61 2.67
N ALA A 129 -8.49 2.62 1.97
CA ALA A 129 -9.14 3.93 2.04
C ALA A 129 -10.43 3.84 1.29
N HIS A 130 -11.36 4.62 1.78
CA HIS A 130 -12.68 4.64 1.22
C HIS A 130 -13.35 5.96 1.52
N GLY A 131 -14.02 6.47 0.50
CA GLY A 131 -14.84 7.63 0.66
C GLY A 131 -15.69 7.87 -0.56
N ARG A 132 -16.78 8.59 -0.35
CA ARG A 132 -17.77 8.90 -1.37
C ARG A 132 -18.16 10.36 -1.30
N LEU A 133 -18.34 10.97 -2.46
CA LEU A 133 -18.92 12.30 -2.58
C LEU A 133 -20.44 12.16 -2.47
N ILE A 134 -21.00 12.78 -1.43
CA ILE A 134 -22.41 12.63 -1.06
C ILE A 134 -23.24 13.92 -1.23
N GLU A 135 -22.60 15.08 -1.30
CA GLU A 135 -23.26 16.34 -1.64
C GLU A 135 -22.31 17.19 -2.51
N PRO A 136 -22.68 17.51 -3.76
CA PRO A 136 -23.76 16.88 -4.53
C PRO A 136 -23.52 15.36 -4.67
N PRO A 137 -24.55 14.49 -4.55
CA PRO A 137 -24.36 13.04 -4.65
C PRO A 137 -23.68 12.64 -5.97
N SER A 138 -22.60 11.86 -5.89
CA SER A 138 -21.91 11.39 -7.09
C SER A 138 -22.74 10.40 -7.91
N ARG A 139 -22.31 10.15 -9.15
CA ARG A 139 -22.83 9.09 -10.03
C ARG A 139 -22.86 7.72 -9.36
N ALA A 140 -21.87 7.41 -8.54
CA ALA A 140 -21.80 6.17 -7.78
C ALA A 140 -22.77 6.15 -6.58
N SER A 141 -23.01 7.31 -5.95
CA SER A 141 -23.74 7.39 -4.67
C SER A 141 -25.19 7.85 -4.80
N MET A 142 -25.63 8.39 -5.94
CA MET A 142 -26.95 9.00 -6.07
C MET A 142 -28.11 8.03 -5.77
N TRP A 143 -27.95 6.73 -6.00
CA TRP A 143 -28.96 5.72 -5.59
C TRP A 143 -29.24 5.73 -4.08
N ARG A 144 -28.24 6.04 -3.23
CA ARG A 144 -28.43 6.17 -1.78
C ARG A 144 -29.30 7.36 -1.40
N TYR A 145 -29.46 8.32 -2.30
CA TYR A 145 -30.18 9.58 -2.09
C TYR A 145 -31.50 9.63 -2.89
N GLY A 146 -32.06 8.47 -3.24
CA GLY A 146 -33.40 8.35 -3.81
C GLY A 146 -33.49 8.57 -5.33
N PHE A 147 -32.35 8.65 -6.02
CA PHE A 147 -32.34 8.73 -7.49
C PHE A 147 -32.50 7.32 -8.10
N ASP A 148 -33.38 7.20 -9.08
CA ASP A 148 -33.59 5.95 -9.84
C ASP A 148 -32.40 5.69 -10.77
N THR A 149 -31.36 5.08 -10.21
CA THR A 149 -30.09 4.79 -10.89
C THR A 149 -29.54 3.44 -10.46
N PRO A 150 -28.69 2.79 -11.27
CA PRO A 150 -28.10 1.52 -10.90
C PRO A 150 -27.31 1.61 -9.59
N HIS A 151 -27.52 0.66 -8.69
CA HIS A 151 -26.83 0.66 -7.41
C HIS A 151 -25.34 0.33 -7.59
N ASP A 152 -24.48 1.17 -7.03
CA ASP A 152 -23.10 0.84 -6.75
C ASP A 152 -22.92 0.67 -5.24
N TYR A 153 -22.84 -0.57 -4.78
CA TYR A 153 -22.61 -0.87 -3.36
C TYR A 153 -21.17 -0.52 -2.91
N ASN A 154 -20.25 -0.42 -3.87
CA ASN A 154 -18.85 -0.05 -3.66
C ASN A 154 -18.58 1.40 -4.08
N ASP A 155 -19.59 2.27 -3.98
CA ASP A 155 -19.53 3.70 -4.32
C ASP A 155 -18.49 4.54 -3.52
N HIS A 156 -17.81 3.90 -2.57
CA HIS A 156 -16.75 4.45 -1.75
C HIS A 156 -15.35 3.98 -2.20
N GLU A 157 -15.28 3.16 -3.26
CA GLU A 157 -14.08 2.55 -3.84
C GLU A 157 -13.76 3.14 -5.22
N CYS A 158 -14.03 4.42 -5.46
CA CYS A 158 -13.63 5.07 -6.72
C CYS A 158 -12.14 5.52 -6.67
N TYR A 159 -11.26 4.59 -6.27
CA TYR A 159 -9.81 4.68 -6.00
C TYR A 159 -8.87 4.44 -7.19
N CYS A 160 -9.26 4.83 -8.41
CA CYS A 160 -8.43 4.70 -9.60
C CYS A 160 -8.04 3.25 -9.95
N GLY A 161 -8.79 2.26 -9.46
CA GLY A 161 -8.50 0.84 -9.58
C GLY A 161 -7.46 0.30 -8.59
N GLY A 162 -7.14 1.06 -7.55
CA GLY A 162 -6.19 0.73 -6.49
C GLY A 162 -4.78 1.26 -6.73
N PHE A 163 -4.06 1.56 -5.65
CA PHE A 163 -2.73 2.19 -5.66
C PHE A 163 -1.74 1.56 -6.65
N THR A 164 -1.56 0.24 -6.58
CA THR A 164 -0.60 -0.49 -7.44
C THR A 164 -0.96 -0.34 -8.91
N ARG A 165 -2.24 -0.46 -9.27
CA ARG A 165 -2.71 -0.33 -10.65
C ARG A 165 -2.51 1.10 -11.15
N GLN A 166 -2.87 2.10 -10.34
CA GLN A 166 -2.68 3.51 -10.68
C GLN A 166 -1.21 3.83 -10.96
N TRP A 167 -0.31 3.51 -10.03
CA TRP A 167 1.07 3.99 -10.10
C TRP A 167 2.01 3.10 -10.93
N GLN A 168 1.92 1.78 -10.78
CA GLN A 168 2.84 0.87 -11.48
C GLN A 168 2.43 0.64 -12.93
N ARG A 169 1.14 0.38 -13.18
CA ARG A 169 0.60 0.10 -14.52
C ARG A 169 0.21 1.39 -15.25
N ASN A 170 -0.60 2.23 -14.62
CA ASN A 170 -1.19 3.42 -15.26
C ASN A 170 -0.33 4.69 -15.13
N LYS A 171 0.86 4.60 -14.53
CA LYS A 171 1.83 5.70 -14.41
C LYS A 171 1.23 6.95 -13.74
N GLY A 172 0.46 6.73 -12.69
CA GLY A 172 -0.22 7.77 -11.91
C GLY A 172 -1.57 8.19 -12.48
N LYS A 173 -1.95 7.74 -13.69
CA LYS A 173 -3.20 8.14 -14.34
C LYS A 173 -4.41 7.48 -13.71
N CYS A 174 -5.51 8.21 -13.68
CA CYS A 174 -6.80 7.81 -13.13
C CYS A 174 -7.92 8.31 -14.05
N GLY A 175 -9.01 7.54 -14.19
CA GLY A 175 -10.22 8.02 -14.87
C GLY A 175 -10.75 9.27 -14.16
N ILE A 176 -11.39 10.18 -14.89
CA ILE A 176 -11.79 11.47 -14.28
C ILE A 176 -12.83 11.27 -13.15
N CYS A 177 -13.57 10.17 -13.18
CA CYS A 177 -14.57 9.83 -12.18
C CYS A 177 -14.16 8.66 -11.27
N GLY A 178 -12.85 8.36 -11.19
CA GLY A 178 -12.28 7.44 -10.19
C GLY A 178 -12.16 5.99 -10.64
N ASP A 179 -12.61 5.69 -11.86
CA ASP A 179 -12.35 4.42 -12.51
C ASP A 179 -10.85 4.21 -12.81
N ALA A 180 -10.44 2.95 -12.95
CA ALA A 180 -9.09 2.64 -13.39
C ALA A 180 -8.83 3.19 -14.80
N TRP A 181 -7.71 3.90 -14.99
CA TRP A 181 -7.43 4.60 -16.24
C TRP A 181 -7.40 3.68 -17.48
N ASP A 182 -6.96 2.45 -17.34
CA ASP A 182 -6.82 1.46 -18.40
C ASP A 182 -8.11 0.67 -18.71
N THR A 183 -9.24 1.00 -18.10
CA THR A 183 -10.53 0.47 -18.55
C THR A 183 -11.00 1.19 -19.84
N PRO A 184 -11.68 0.47 -20.75
CA PRO A 184 -12.23 1.09 -21.96
C PRO A 184 -13.21 2.21 -21.64
N ALA A 185 -13.21 3.24 -22.48
CA ALA A 185 -14.23 4.29 -22.43
C ALA A 185 -15.53 3.83 -23.14
N PRO A 186 -16.72 4.27 -22.67
CA PRO A 186 -16.92 5.04 -21.44
C PRO A 186 -16.68 4.17 -20.20
N ARG A 187 -15.91 4.69 -19.23
CA ARG A 187 -15.70 4.00 -17.96
C ARG A 187 -17.00 4.01 -17.15
N LEU A 188 -17.11 3.16 -16.14
CA LEU A 188 -18.38 2.92 -15.44
C LEU A 188 -19.01 4.20 -14.89
N HIS A 189 -18.19 5.12 -14.36
CA HIS A 189 -18.63 6.38 -13.76
C HIS A 189 -18.50 7.58 -14.69
N GLU A 190 -18.08 7.38 -15.94
CA GLU A 190 -18.04 8.40 -16.99
C GLU A 190 -19.36 8.41 -17.78
N THR A 191 -19.60 9.49 -18.52
CA THR A 191 -20.81 9.74 -19.31
C THR A 191 -21.01 8.62 -20.33
N GLY A 192 -22.19 8.00 -20.30
CA GLY A 192 -22.50 6.82 -21.12
C GLY A 192 -22.04 5.49 -20.51
N GLY A 193 -21.30 5.53 -19.39
CA GLY A 193 -21.05 4.38 -18.53
C GLY A 193 -22.28 4.01 -17.70
N LYS A 194 -22.23 2.85 -17.05
CA LYS A 194 -23.33 2.29 -16.24
C LYS A 194 -23.91 3.29 -15.21
N TYR A 195 -23.06 4.12 -14.61
CA TYR A 195 -23.44 5.09 -13.57
C TYR A 195 -23.49 6.54 -14.12
N GLY A 196 -22.94 6.80 -15.30
CA GLY A 196 -22.95 8.12 -15.95
C GLY A 196 -24.20 8.37 -16.80
N ASN A 197 -25.37 8.36 -16.15
CA ASN A 197 -26.69 8.42 -16.80
C ASN A 197 -27.18 9.84 -17.13
N GLY A 198 -26.38 10.88 -16.83
CA GLY A 198 -26.72 12.28 -17.11
C GLY A 198 -27.82 12.86 -16.21
N VAL A 199 -28.01 12.30 -15.02
CA VAL A 199 -29.03 12.73 -14.05
C VAL A 199 -28.51 13.96 -13.30
N ILE A 200 -29.16 15.11 -13.47
CA ILE A 200 -28.85 16.32 -12.73
C ILE A 200 -29.25 16.16 -11.27
N VAL A 201 -28.26 16.06 -10.38
CA VAL A 201 -28.50 15.85 -8.94
C VAL A 201 -28.76 17.14 -8.19
N ARG A 202 -28.23 18.27 -8.68
CA ARG A 202 -28.39 19.60 -8.07
C ARG A 202 -28.39 20.69 -9.11
N LYS A 203 -29.06 21.79 -8.79
CA LYS A 203 -29.05 23.04 -9.57
C LYS A 203 -28.57 24.15 -8.67
N TYR A 204 -27.64 24.95 -9.15
CA TYR A 204 -27.04 26.04 -8.39
C TYR A 204 -27.04 27.33 -9.21
N ARG A 205 -27.04 28.46 -8.49
CA ARG A 205 -26.85 29.77 -9.10
C ARG A 205 -25.37 30.00 -9.41
N THR A 206 -25.07 30.67 -10.51
CA THR A 206 -23.71 31.12 -10.87
C THR A 206 -23.08 31.92 -9.71
N GLY A 207 -21.78 31.69 -9.44
CA GLY A 207 -21.06 32.38 -8.37
C GLY A 207 -21.49 32.03 -6.93
N SER A 208 -22.49 31.17 -6.75
CA SER A 208 -23.00 30.83 -5.41
C SER A 208 -22.01 30.01 -4.60
N VAL A 209 -22.10 30.14 -3.28
CA VAL A 209 -21.37 29.30 -2.32
C VAL A 209 -22.24 28.11 -1.98
N ILE A 210 -21.76 26.91 -2.26
CA ILE A 210 -22.52 25.66 -2.08
C ILE A 210 -21.90 24.79 -0.98
N PRO A 211 -22.72 24.05 -0.21
CA PRO A 211 -22.22 23.02 0.68
C PRO A 211 -21.72 21.83 -0.16
N VAL A 212 -20.59 21.27 0.23
CA VAL A 212 -20.02 20.07 -0.36
C VAL A 212 -19.67 19.11 0.76
N ARG A 213 -20.17 17.88 0.67
CA ARG A 213 -20.01 16.86 1.72
C ARG A 213 -19.40 15.59 1.15
N VAL A 214 -18.37 15.12 1.85
CA VAL A 214 -17.67 13.87 1.57
C VAL A 214 -17.78 12.99 2.80
N GLU A 215 -18.23 11.75 2.61
CA GLU A 215 -18.18 10.73 3.66
C GLU A 215 -16.91 9.91 3.48
N LEU A 216 -16.03 9.90 4.49
CA LEU A 216 -14.94 8.95 4.54
C LEU A 216 -15.34 7.79 5.45
N THR A 217 -15.45 6.59 4.89
CA THR A 217 -15.63 5.36 5.67
C THR A 217 -14.30 4.81 6.18
N ALA A 218 -13.19 5.19 5.55
CA ALA A 218 -11.83 4.98 6.04
C ALA A 218 -10.95 6.18 5.70
N ASN A 219 -10.52 6.92 6.73
CA ASN A 219 -9.75 8.15 6.59
C ASN A 219 -8.24 7.87 6.48
N HIS A 220 -7.63 8.30 5.38
CA HIS A 220 -6.21 8.12 5.05
C HIS A 220 -5.43 9.44 5.04
N HIS A 221 -5.95 10.47 5.71
CA HIS A 221 -5.36 11.81 5.74
C HIS A 221 -5.18 12.40 4.34
N GLY A 222 -4.33 13.40 4.16
CA GLY A 222 -4.15 14.07 2.86
C GLY A 222 -5.17 15.18 2.66
N TYR A 223 -5.73 15.31 1.46
CA TYR A 223 -6.58 16.45 1.13
C TYR A 223 -7.60 16.20 0.02
N PHE A 224 -8.70 16.95 0.08
CA PHE A 224 -9.70 17.04 -0.98
C PHE A 224 -9.45 18.28 -1.85
N GLU A 225 -9.74 18.13 -3.13
CA GLU A 225 -9.88 19.19 -4.13
C GLU A 225 -11.21 19.00 -4.86
N PHE A 226 -11.83 20.11 -5.26
CA PHE A 226 -13.09 20.09 -5.97
C PHE A 226 -12.97 20.91 -7.25
N ARG A 227 -13.50 20.38 -8.35
CA ARG A 227 -13.45 21.01 -9.66
C ARG A 227 -14.83 20.97 -10.30
N THR A 228 -15.05 21.83 -11.30
CA THR A 228 -16.22 21.69 -12.14
C THR A 228 -15.90 21.99 -13.60
N CYS A 229 -16.70 21.50 -14.55
CA CYS A 229 -16.53 21.82 -15.96
C CYS A 229 -17.89 21.72 -16.66
N ALA A 230 -18.18 22.68 -17.53
CA ALA A 230 -19.37 22.64 -18.38
C ALA A 230 -19.21 21.57 -19.48
N MET A 231 -20.20 20.69 -19.61
CA MET A 231 -20.28 19.78 -20.74
C MET A 231 -20.71 20.55 -21.99
N THR A 232 -19.82 20.64 -22.98
CA THR A 232 -20.12 21.36 -24.24
C THR A 232 -21.04 20.57 -25.17
N TYR A 233 -20.98 19.23 -25.12
CA TYR A 233 -21.77 18.35 -25.98
C TYR A 233 -22.47 17.29 -25.14
N LYS A 234 -23.78 17.14 -25.34
CA LYS A 234 -24.58 16.11 -24.67
C LYS A 234 -23.99 14.73 -24.97
N GLY A 235 -23.81 13.91 -23.92
CA GLY A 235 -23.28 12.55 -24.05
C GLY A 235 -21.77 12.46 -24.28
N LYS A 236 -21.04 13.58 -24.33
CA LYS A 236 -19.58 13.59 -24.39
C LYS A 236 -19.01 14.00 -23.03
N GLU A 237 -18.22 13.11 -22.45
CA GLU A 237 -17.56 13.36 -21.17
C GLU A 237 -16.58 14.55 -21.26
N VAL A 238 -16.44 15.29 -20.16
CA VAL A 238 -15.42 16.35 -20.02
C VAL A 238 -14.02 15.74 -19.92
N ASP A 239 -12.98 16.54 -20.16
CA ASP A 239 -11.60 16.16 -19.93
C ASP A 239 -11.04 16.75 -18.63
N GLN A 240 -9.91 16.19 -18.16
CA GLN A 240 -9.28 16.66 -16.93
C GLN A 240 -8.75 18.09 -17.10
N GLU A 241 -8.31 18.44 -18.31
CA GLU A 241 -7.86 19.77 -18.68
C GLU A 241 -8.96 20.82 -18.47
N CYS A 242 -10.22 20.50 -18.78
CA CYS A 242 -11.34 21.39 -18.49
C CYS A 242 -11.59 21.54 -16.99
N LEU A 243 -11.60 20.42 -16.26
CA LEU A 243 -11.81 20.43 -14.81
C LEU A 243 -10.72 21.24 -14.08
N ASP A 244 -9.47 21.11 -14.51
CA ASP A 244 -8.33 21.80 -13.91
C ASP A 244 -8.38 23.33 -14.10
N ARG A 245 -9.13 23.83 -15.08
CA ARG A 245 -9.37 25.28 -15.26
C ARG A 245 -10.27 25.87 -14.17
N TYR A 246 -11.16 25.07 -13.57
CA TYR A 246 -12.12 25.53 -12.56
C TYR A 246 -11.97 24.76 -11.25
N LEU A 247 -10.76 24.79 -10.68
CA LEU A 247 -10.53 24.37 -9.30
C LEU A 247 -11.25 25.32 -8.34
N LEU A 248 -12.05 24.77 -7.42
CA LEU A 248 -12.91 25.55 -6.53
C LEU A 248 -12.19 25.96 -5.25
N ARG A 249 -12.57 27.14 -4.75
CA ARG A 249 -12.03 27.74 -3.52
C ARG A 249 -12.98 27.55 -2.35
N LEU A 250 -12.42 27.20 -1.21
CA LEU A 250 -13.07 27.33 0.09
C LEU A 250 -13.26 28.82 0.42
N ASN A 251 -14.16 29.12 1.35
CA ASN A 251 -14.37 30.48 1.86
C ASN A 251 -13.10 31.16 2.42
N ASN A 252 -12.12 30.39 2.90
CA ASN A 252 -10.84 30.91 3.38
C ASN A 252 -9.80 31.13 2.23
N GLY A 253 -10.20 30.95 0.97
CA GLY A 253 -9.35 31.12 -0.20
C GLY A 253 -8.48 29.91 -0.57
N SER A 254 -8.41 28.89 0.29
CA SER A 254 -7.70 27.63 0.01
C SER A 254 -8.37 26.84 -1.12
N MET A 255 -7.60 26.07 -1.89
CA MET A 255 -8.13 25.08 -2.84
C MET A 255 -8.22 23.68 -2.24
N ARG A 256 -7.57 23.47 -1.09
CA ARG A 256 -7.43 22.16 -0.45
C ARG A 256 -8.13 22.15 0.89
N TYR A 257 -8.93 21.11 1.09
CA TYR A 257 -9.52 20.78 2.38
C TYR A 257 -8.78 19.61 2.99
N TYR A 258 -8.28 19.77 4.22
CA TYR A 258 -7.56 18.73 4.94
C TYR A 258 -8.51 18.07 5.95
N PRO A 259 -9.02 16.85 5.70
CA PRO A 259 -9.90 16.19 6.64
C PRO A 259 -9.17 15.93 7.96
N GLY A 260 -9.77 16.36 9.07
CA GLY A 260 -9.34 15.96 10.41
C GLY A 260 -9.50 14.45 10.63
N PRO A 261 -9.08 13.91 11.79
CA PRO A 261 -9.16 12.48 12.06
C PRO A 261 -10.60 11.96 12.13
N GLY A 262 -10.73 10.65 11.90
CA GLY A 262 -11.97 9.89 12.05
C GLY A 262 -12.70 9.59 10.75
N ASN A 263 -13.56 8.57 10.80
CA ASN A 263 -14.43 8.14 9.71
C ASN A 263 -15.78 8.80 9.93
N LYS A 264 -16.08 9.82 9.12
CA LYS A 264 -17.26 10.66 9.27
C LYS A 264 -17.50 11.45 7.99
N ILE A 265 -18.55 12.26 8.04
CA ILE A 265 -18.85 13.23 7.01
C ILE A 265 -18.03 14.51 7.27
N PHE A 266 -17.31 14.93 6.25
CA PHE A 266 -16.61 16.20 6.17
C PHE A 266 -17.38 17.14 5.28
N GLU A 267 -17.55 18.38 5.75
CA GLU A 267 -18.28 19.42 5.04
C GLU A 267 -17.37 20.63 4.82
N GLY A 268 -17.49 21.22 3.63
CA GLY A 268 -16.89 22.49 3.29
C GLY A 268 -17.80 23.29 2.36
N PHE A 269 -17.62 24.61 2.35
CA PHE A 269 -18.39 25.51 1.51
C PHE A 269 -17.50 26.06 0.40
N TYR A 270 -17.95 25.92 -0.84
CA TYR A 270 -17.17 26.21 -2.04
C TYR A 270 -17.87 27.21 -2.92
N LYS A 271 -17.15 28.23 -3.38
CA LYS A 271 -17.67 29.19 -4.36
C LYS A 271 -17.59 28.61 -5.77
N LEU A 272 -18.73 28.53 -6.47
CA LEU A 272 -18.77 28.22 -7.90
C LEU A 272 -18.20 29.38 -8.74
N PRO A 273 -17.70 29.14 -9.95
CA PRO A 273 -17.16 30.21 -10.79
C PRO A 273 -18.25 31.23 -11.15
N ASP A 274 -17.86 32.51 -11.20
CA ASP A 274 -18.76 33.62 -11.55
C ASP A 274 -19.04 33.68 -13.07
N ASP A 275 -18.19 33.03 -13.87
CA ASP A 275 -18.19 33.04 -15.34
C ASP A 275 -18.56 31.68 -15.98
N LEU A 276 -19.06 30.74 -15.17
CA LEU A 276 -19.43 29.40 -15.64
C LEU A 276 -20.93 29.13 -15.49
N THR A 277 -21.62 29.01 -16.61
CA THR A 277 -23.01 28.53 -16.70
C THR A 277 -23.08 27.27 -17.54
N CYS A 278 -23.95 26.33 -17.18
CA CYS A 278 -24.10 25.06 -17.87
C CYS A 278 -25.45 24.41 -17.59
N ALA A 279 -26.08 23.88 -18.65
CA ALA A 279 -27.23 22.98 -18.49
C ALA A 279 -26.83 21.68 -17.77
N GLN A 280 -25.62 21.19 -18.06
CA GLN A 280 -24.99 20.07 -17.38
C GLN A 280 -23.49 20.39 -17.21
N CYS A 281 -23.04 20.37 -15.97
CA CYS A 281 -21.66 20.42 -15.56
C CYS A 281 -21.30 19.11 -14.86
N VAL A 282 -20.05 18.70 -15.01
CA VAL A 282 -19.44 17.68 -14.16
C VAL A 282 -18.81 18.38 -12.96
N PHE A 283 -19.16 17.96 -11.76
CA PHE A 283 -18.53 18.36 -10.50
C PHE A 283 -17.67 17.19 -10.03
N GLN A 284 -16.35 17.40 -9.96
CA GLN A 284 -15.38 16.37 -9.58
C GLN A 284 -14.90 16.59 -8.15
N TRP A 285 -15.06 15.58 -7.31
CA TRP A 285 -14.26 15.43 -6.09
C TRP A 285 -13.00 14.66 -6.43
N ARG A 286 -11.85 15.14 -5.91
CA ARG A 286 -10.57 14.45 -5.94
C ARG A 286 -10.02 14.39 -4.53
N TYR A 287 -9.69 13.21 -4.06
CA TYR A 287 -9.06 13.00 -2.77
C TYR A 287 -7.71 12.32 -2.97
N VAL A 288 -6.65 13.01 -2.54
CA VAL A 288 -5.30 12.47 -2.51
C VAL A 288 -5.03 12.09 -1.06
N ALA A 289 -4.88 10.79 -0.80
CA ALA A 289 -4.52 10.26 0.51
C ALA A 289 -3.14 10.79 0.96
N GLY A 290 -2.81 10.62 2.24
CA GLY A 290 -1.58 11.14 2.81
C GLY A 290 -0.87 10.19 3.76
N ASN A 291 -1.16 8.89 3.67
CA ASN A 291 -0.67 7.88 4.60
C ASN A 291 0.52 7.06 4.07
N ASN A 292 0.90 7.19 2.78
CA ASN A 292 2.07 6.50 2.25
C ASN A 292 3.34 7.34 2.47
N TRP A 293 4.45 6.67 2.79
CA TRP A 293 5.77 7.30 2.79
C TRP A 293 6.33 7.36 1.36
N GLY A 294 6.94 8.49 1.00
CA GLY A 294 7.60 8.63 -0.30
C GLY A 294 8.62 9.76 -0.33
N ASP A 295 9.31 9.87 -1.46
CA ASP A 295 10.27 10.95 -1.73
C ASP A 295 9.53 12.27 -1.92
N CYS A 296 9.98 13.31 -1.21
CA CYS A 296 9.44 14.66 -1.31
C CYS A 296 10.08 15.48 -2.45
N GLY A 297 11.04 14.91 -3.20
CA GLY A 297 11.73 15.54 -4.33
C GLY A 297 12.83 16.52 -3.94
N ASN A 298 13.13 16.65 -2.65
CA ASN A 298 14.17 17.52 -2.08
C ASN A 298 15.29 16.70 -1.39
N GLY A 299 15.39 15.40 -1.70
CA GLY A 299 16.33 14.47 -1.07
C GLY A 299 15.89 13.99 0.32
N THR A 300 14.70 14.38 0.78
CA THR A 300 14.06 13.85 1.99
C THR A 300 12.86 13.00 1.63
N GLY A 301 12.48 12.09 2.52
CA GLY A 301 11.22 11.36 2.38
C GLY A 301 10.40 11.41 3.65
N ALA A 302 9.09 11.49 3.47
CA ALA A 302 8.12 11.65 4.54
C ALA A 302 6.80 10.98 4.19
N VAL A 303 5.97 10.77 5.21
CA VAL A 303 4.57 10.36 5.04
C VAL A 303 3.81 11.48 4.32
N GLY A 304 3.01 11.11 3.33
CA GLY A 304 2.27 12.02 2.45
C GLY A 304 3.07 12.54 1.25
N CYS A 305 4.36 12.22 1.14
CA CYS A 305 5.17 12.53 -0.04
C CYS A 305 5.13 11.42 -1.08
N GLY A 306 5.49 11.75 -2.33
CA GLY A 306 5.50 10.81 -3.44
C GLY A 306 4.11 10.29 -3.83
N PRO A 307 4.04 9.16 -4.53
CA PRO A 307 2.79 8.51 -4.93
C PRO A 307 1.86 8.22 -3.74
N GLN A 308 0.62 8.69 -3.83
CA GLN A 308 -0.44 8.43 -2.85
C GLN A 308 -1.63 7.76 -3.54
N GLU A 309 -2.45 7.03 -2.78
CA GLU A 309 -3.72 6.56 -3.29
C GLU A 309 -4.63 7.75 -3.60
N GLU A 310 -5.37 7.66 -4.71
CA GLU A 310 -6.25 8.73 -5.16
C GLU A 310 -7.66 8.20 -5.38
N PHE A 311 -8.64 8.98 -4.93
CA PHE A 311 -10.06 8.74 -5.16
C PHE A 311 -10.62 9.89 -5.98
N ARG A 312 -11.54 9.58 -6.89
CA ARG A 312 -12.32 10.60 -7.59
C ARG A 312 -13.77 10.20 -7.67
N ALA A 313 -14.66 11.18 -7.70
CA ALA A 313 -16.06 10.95 -8.00
C ALA A 313 -16.62 12.15 -8.78
N CYS A 314 -17.57 11.89 -9.67
CA CYS A 314 -18.24 12.90 -10.47
C CYS A 314 -19.72 12.99 -10.10
N ALA A 315 -20.27 14.20 -10.05
CA ALA A 315 -21.70 14.48 -9.96
C ALA A 315 -22.12 15.37 -11.13
N ASP A 316 -23.31 15.16 -11.69
CA ASP A 316 -23.85 16.00 -12.75
C ASP A 316 -24.75 17.09 -12.15
N ILE A 317 -24.39 18.37 -12.35
CA ILE A 317 -25.08 19.53 -11.77
C ILE A 317 -25.47 20.54 -12.86
N THR A 318 -26.40 21.44 -12.57
CA THR A 318 -26.69 22.62 -13.40
C THR A 318 -26.17 23.87 -12.70
N ILE A 319 -25.60 24.81 -13.45
CA ILE A 319 -25.21 26.13 -12.95
C ILE A 319 -25.84 27.19 -13.87
N GLY A 320 -26.70 28.05 -13.33
CA GLY A 320 -27.39 29.07 -14.12
C GLY A 320 -28.08 30.14 -13.27
N ASP A 321 -28.31 31.31 -13.86
CA ASP A 321 -28.90 32.46 -13.17
C ASP A 321 -30.43 32.35 -13.01
N ASP A 322 -31.04 31.38 -13.68
CA ASP A 322 -32.46 31.02 -13.56
C ASP A 322 -32.76 30.16 -12.32
N VAL A 323 -31.73 29.81 -11.54
CA VAL A 323 -31.86 29.04 -10.30
C VAL A 323 -32.00 29.97 -9.10
N GLU A 324 -33.06 29.80 -8.31
CA GLU A 324 -33.28 30.55 -7.07
C GLU A 324 -32.13 30.30 -6.07
N PRO A 325 -31.60 31.32 -5.38
CA PRO A 325 -30.49 31.14 -4.44
C PRO A 325 -30.84 30.12 -3.34
N LEU A 326 -29.89 29.24 -3.01
CA LEU A 326 -29.99 28.44 -1.78
C LEU A 326 -30.17 29.40 -0.59
N LEU A 327 -31.07 29.05 0.32
CA LEU A 327 -31.34 29.84 1.51
C LEU A 327 -30.02 30.17 2.24
N PRO A 328 -29.84 31.41 2.72
CA PRO A 328 -28.62 31.81 3.41
C PRO A 328 -28.36 30.92 4.62
N ILE A 329 -27.07 30.62 4.83
CA ILE A 329 -26.56 29.81 5.95
C ILE A 329 -27.13 30.36 7.27
N PRO A 330 -27.72 29.53 8.14
CA PRO A 330 -28.08 29.96 9.49
C PRO A 330 -26.80 30.42 10.21
N SER A 331 -26.74 31.71 10.53
CA SER A 331 -25.70 32.24 11.42
C SER A 331 -25.72 31.44 12.72
N THR A 332 -24.56 30.98 13.17
CA THR A 332 -24.41 30.17 14.38
C THR A 332 -24.72 31.04 15.61
N GLU A 333 -26.00 31.12 15.97
CA GLU A 333 -26.45 31.63 17.28
C GLU A 333 -26.70 30.42 18.20
N PRO A 334 -26.27 30.45 19.48
CA PRO A 334 -26.35 29.28 20.35
C PRO A 334 -27.82 28.94 20.69
N PRO A 335 -28.23 27.66 20.66
CA PRO A 335 -29.64 27.32 20.82
C PRO A 335 -30.08 27.48 22.29
N THR A 336 -31.06 28.36 22.47
CA THR A 336 -31.87 28.45 23.69
C THR A 336 -32.75 27.21 23.80
N LYS A 337 -32.80 26.63 25.02
CA LYS A 337 -33.56 25.44 25.39
C LYS A 337 -35.05 25.59 25.07
N SER A 338 -35.64 24.62 24.38
CA SER A 338 -37.06 24.32 24.45
C SER A 338 -37.31 22.81 24.44
N LEU A 339 -38.26 22.38 25.27
CA LEU A 339 -38.58 21.02 25.69
C LEU A 339 -39.25 20.15 24.61
N PRO A 340 -39.31 18.80 24.81
CA PRO A 340 -39.72 17.83 23.81
C PRO A 340 -41.21 17.43 23.89
N GLY A 341 -41.84 17.33 22.71
CA GLY A 341 -43.03 16.53 22.40
C GLY A 341 -42.88 16.12 20.93
N GLU A 342 -43.28 14.95 20.43
CA GLU A 342 -44.18 13.90 20.89
C GLU A 342 -43.83 12.67 20.03
N LYS A 343 -43.77 11.47 20.62
CA LYS A 343 -43.32 10.25 19.95
C LYS A 343 -44.50 9.59 19.20
N SER A 344 -44.35 9.40 17.89
CA SER A 344 -45.16 8.47 17.10
C SER A 344 -44.41 7.14 16.93
N PRO A 345 -45.08 5.98 16.94
CA PRO A 345 -44.41 4.68 17.06
C PRO A 345 -43.90 4.18 15.71
N THR A 346 -42.59 3.95 15.60
CA THR A 346 -42.01 3.19 14.50
C THR A 346 -41.73 1.76 14.96
N GLU A 347 -42.50 0.86 14.38
CA GLU A 347 -42.37 -0.59 14.42
C GLU A 347 -40.97 -1.03 13.91
N PRO A 348 -40.25 -1.93 14.61
CA PRO A 348 -38.96 -2.40 14.15
C PRO A 348 -39.13 -3.47 13.07
N THR A 349 -38.84 -3.12 11.82
CA THR A 349 -38.60 -4.10 10.76
C THR A 349 -37.30 -4.84 11.07
N LEU A 350 -37.42 -6.07 11.54
CA LEU A 350 -36.33 -7.02 11.71
C LEU A 350 -35.75 -7.36 10.32
N VAL A 351 -34.58 -6.82 10.02
CA VAL A 351 -33.72 -7.33 8.94
C VAL A 351 -33.06 -8.61 9.46
N PRO A 352 -33.14 -9.75 8.76
CA PRO A 352 -32.39 -10.93 9.17
C PRO A 352 -30.89 -10.66 8.98
N GLU A 353 -30.18 -10.50 10.09
CA GLU A 353 -28.72 -10.68 10.14
C GLU A 353 -28.39 -12.05 9.51
N PRO A 354 -27.47 -12.13 8.53
CA PRO A 354 -26.98 -13.42 8.05
C PRO A 354 -26.13 -14.05 9.16
N SER A 355 -26.79 -14.78 10.06
CA SER A 355 -26.18 -15.56 11.14
C SER A 355 -25.53 -16.83 10.57
N GLY A 356 -24.49 -16.65 9.76
CA GLY A 356 -23.54 -17.70 9.40
C GLY A 356 -22.26 -17.56 10.25
N PRO A 357 -21.57 -18.64 10.61
CA PRO A 357 -20.35 -18.56 11.41
C PRO A 357 -19.17 -18.08 10.54
N TYR A 358 -19.17 -16.81 10.13
CA TYR A 358 -18.05 -16.16 9.43
C TYR A 358 -16.75 -16.24 10.23
N TRP A 359 -16.85 -16.35 11.55
CA TRP A 359 -15.73 -16.62 12.45
C TRP A 359 -15.09 -17.99 12.18
N LEU A 360 -15.86 -19.04 11.85
CA LEU A 360 -15.30 -20.35 11.51
C LEU A 360 -14.52 -20.28 10.19
N PHE A 361 -15.06 -19.58 9.19
CA PHE A 361 -14.34 -19.38 7.93
C PHE A 361 -13.05 -18.59 8.15
N SER A 362 -13.08 -17.55 8.98
CA SER A 362 -11.90 -16.76 9.32
C SER A 362 -10.83 -17.58 10.07
N VAL A 363 -11.25 -18.45 11.00
CA VAL A 363 -10.35 -19.36 11.73
C VAL A 363 -9.76 -20.43 10.81
N VAL A 364 -10.56 -20.99 9.90
CA VAL A 364 -10.09 -22.00 8.92
C VAL A 364 -9.11 -21.37 7.93
N ILE A 365 -9.38 -20.17 7.42
CA ILE A 365 -8.48 -19.46 6.51
C ILE A 365 -7.17 -19.12 7.24
N ALA A 366 -7.24 -18.56 8.45
CA ALA A 366 -6.04 -18.25 9.23
C ALA A 366 -5.21 -19.51 9.56
N GLY A 367 -5.87 -20.61 9.96
CA GLY A 367 -5.21 -21.88 10.25
C GLY A 367 -4.57 -22.52 9.03
N THR A 368 -5.24 -22.49 7.87
CA THR A 368 -4.68 -23.01 6.61
C THR A 368 -3.51 -22.17 6.12
N CYS A 369 -3.60 -20.84 6.18
CA CYS A 369 -2.48 -19.95 5.88
C CYS A 369 -1.27 -20.21 6.79
N LEU A 370 -1.49 -20.38 8.10
CA LEU A 370 -0.42 -20.70 9.04
C LEU A 370 0.24 -22.06 8.70
N LEU A 371 -0.55 -23.09 8.39
CA LEU A 371 -0.02 -24.39 7.99
C LEU A 371 0.81 -24.33 6.72
N VAL A 372 0.38 -23.56 5.72
CA VAL A 372 1.14 -23.36 4.47
C VAL A 372 2.47 -22.66 4.75
N VAL A 373 2.48 -21.62 5.59
CA VAL A 373 3.71 -20.91 5.98
C VAL A 373 4.65 -21.83 6.76
N LEU A 374 4.13 -22.61 7.73
CA LEU A 374 4.94 -23.55 8.50
C LEU A 374 5.51 -24.67 7.61
N ALA A 375 4.73 -25.18 6.64
CA ALA A 375 5.19 -26.16 5.67
C ALA A 375 6.30 -25.58 4.77
N ALA A 376 6.13 -24.35 4.27
CA ALA A 376 7.15 -23.67 3.47
C ALA A 376 8.45 -23.43 4.26
N ILE A 377 8.35 -23.01 5.52
CA ILE A 377 9.50 -22.83 6.41
C ILE A 377 10.16 -24.18 6.70
N ALA A 378 9.40 -25.25 6.95
CA ALA A 378 9.94 -26.59 7.17
C ALA A 378 10.64 -27.15 5.92
N LEU A 379 10.10 -26.88 4.72
CA LEU A 379 10.73 -27.24 3.44
C LEU A 379 12.02 -26.44 3.21
N LEU A 380 12.03 -25.14 3.50
CA LEU A 380 13.25 -24.33 3.42
C LEU A 380 14.29 -24.75 4.45
N TYR A 381 13.87 -25.02 5.68
CA TYR A 381 14.74 -25.52 6.75
C TYR A 381 15.35 -26.86 6.38
N SER A 382 14.54 -27.82 5.92
CA SER A 382 15.03 -29.12 5.44
C SER A 382 15.93 -28.98 4.21
N TYR A 383 15.61 -28.10 3.27
CA TYR A 383 16.47 -27.81 2.12
C TYR A 383 17.84 -27.27 2.57
N TYR A 384 17.90 -26.27 3.46
CA TYR A 384 19.17 -25.69 3.89
C TYR A 384 19.96 -26.60 4.84
N TYR A 385 19.31 -27.30 5.78
CA TYR A 385 19.99 -28.08 6.82
C TYR A 385 20.22 -29.55 6.44
N HIS A 386 19.32 -30.15 5.65
CA HIS A 386 19.44 -31.55 5.21
C HIS A 386 20.03 -31.71 3.80
N SER A 387 20.14 -30.66 2.97
CA SER A 387 20.83 -30.78 1.67
C SER A 387 22.29 -31.23 1.83
N GLY A 388 22.95 -30.91 2.94
CA GLY A 388 24.29 -31.39 3.27
C GLY A 388 24.37 -32.90 3.53
N ARG A 389 23.36 -33.49 4.19
CA ARG A 389 23.27 -34.96 4.38
C ARG A 389 22.80 -35.66 3.10
N ALA A 390 21.89 -35.06 2.35
CA ALA A 390 21.44 -35.59 1.07
C ALA A 390 22.59 -35.63 0.04
N LYS A 391 23.45 -34.60 0.00
CA LYS A 391 24.68 -34.61 -0.80
C LYS A 391 25.66 -35.70 -0.37
N LYS A 392 25.86 -35.91 0.94
CA LYS A 392 26.72 -36.99 1.46
C LYS A 392 26.17 -38.39 1.12
N TRP A 393 24.86 -38.57 1.17
CA TRP A 393 24.20 -39.84 0.81
C TRP A 393 24.23 -40.11 -0.70
N LEU A 394 24.03 -39.09 -1.53
CA LEU A 394 24.18 -39.15 -3.00
C LEU A 394 25.63 -39.45 -3.42
N MET A 395 26.62 -38.84 -2.76
CA MET A 395 28.04 -39.11 -3.00
C MET A 395 28.46 -40.51 -2.55
N ALA A 396 27.94 -41.00 -1.41
CA ALA A 396 28.18 -42.37 -0.94
C ALA A 396 27.60 -43.43 -1.88
N ARG A 397 26.45 -43.16 -2.52
CA ARG A 397 25.89 -44.02 -3.58
C ARG A 397 26.76 -44.07 -4.84
N ARG A 398 27.45 -42.96 -5.19
CA ARG A 398 28.36 -42.88 -6.34
C ARG A 398 29.66 -43.67 -6.14
N LEU A 399 30.10 -43.85 -4.89
CA LEU A 399 31.30 -44.65 -4.55
C LEU A 399 31.03 -46.17 -4.50
N LEU A 400 29.76 -46.59 -4.49
CA LEU A 400 29.35 -48.01 -4.45
C LEU A 400 28.96 -48.57 -5.82
N THR A 401 28.89 -47.73 -6.86
CA THR A 401 28.74 -48.17 -8.24
C THR A 401 30.11 -48.53 -8.82
N PRO A 402 30.37 -49.79 -9.23
CA PRO A 402 31.63 -50.15 -9.88
C PRO A 402 31.73 -49.44 -11.23
N GLU A 403 32.82 -48.73 -11.43
CA GLU A 403 33.13 -48.08 -12.71
C GLU A 403 33.57 -49.17 -13.71
N SER A 404 32.77 -49.38 -14.78
CA SER A 404 33.18 -50.24 -15.88
C SER A 404 34.31 -49.58 -16.65
N PRO A 405 35.39 -50.30 -17.03
CA PRO A 405 36.55 -49.69 -17.66
C PRO A 405 36.21 -49.11 -19.04
N PRO A 406 36.92 -48.05 -19.48
CA PRO A 406 36.57 -47.32 -20.68
C PRO A 406 36.77 -48.18 -21.94
N VAL A 407 35.74 -48.21 -22.78
CA VAL A 407 35.78 -48.84 -24.10
C VAL A 407 36.70 -48.03 -25.02
N ALA A 408 37.72 -48.66 -25.58
CA ALA A 408 38.65 -48.03 -26.51
C ALA A 408 37.94 -47.64 -27.83
N PRO A 409 38.30 -46.51 -28.46
CA PRO A 409 37.65 -46.05 -29.69
C PRO A 409 37.98 -46.95 -30.90
N PRO A 410 37.06 -47.09 -31.87
CA PRO A 410 37.22 -48.00 -33.00
C PRO A 410 38.31 -47.51 -33.96
N ARG A 411 39.29 -48.40 -34.21
CA ARG A 411 40.41 -48.18 -35.13
C ARG A 411 39.97 -48.48 -36.56
N HIS A 412 39.54 -47.47 -37.32
CA HIS A 412 39.31 -47.65 -38.77
C HIS A 412 40.64 -47.66 -39.54
N ARG A 413 40.85 -48.76 -40.29
CA ARG A 413 42.01 -49.05 -41.14
C ARG A 413 42.15 -48.04 -42.28
N LYS A 414 43.36 -47.52 -42.48
CA LYS A 414 43.82 -46.91 -43.74
C LYS A 414 43.86 -47.99 -44.84
N HIS A 415 43.16 -47.77 -45.94
CA HIS A 415 43.47 -48.41 -47.22
C HIS A 415 44.46 -47.51 -47.98
N ASN A 416 45.59 -48.08 -48.36
CA ASN A 416 46.63 -47.42 -49.14
C ASN A 416 46.22 -47.26 -50.61
N THR A 417 46.67 -46.14 -51.16
CA THR A 417 46.64 -45.68 -52.54
C THR A 417 47.38 -46.59 -53.53
N SER A 418 46.91 -46.62 -54.77
CA SER A 418 47.76 -46.87 -55.95
C SER A 418 47.27 -46.06 -57.17
N ASN A 419 48.14 -45.14 -57.61
CA ASN A 419 48.49 -44.71 -58.97
C ASN A 419 47.47 -44.05 -59.93
N ALA A 420 47.93 -42.89 -60.44
CA ALA A 420 47.46 -41.98 -61.49
C ALA A 420 47.50 -42.63 -62.92
N PRO A 421 47.30 -41.92 -64.08
CA PRO A 421 47.14 -40.47 -64.33
C PRO A 421 46.16 -40.02 -65.46
N LEU A 422 46.05 -38.69 -65.64
CA LEU A 422 45.80 -37.88 -66.86
C LEU A 422 44.72 -38.31 -67.90
N GLN A 423 43.78 -37.42 -68.24
CA GLN A 423 43.73 -36.69 -69.54
C GLN A 423 42.46 -35.82 -69.69
N LEU A 424 42.69 -34.65 -70.31
CA LEU A 424 41.81 -33.66 -70.97
C LEU A 424 40.52 -33.17 -70.30
#